data_AF-A0A497R6U0-F1
#
_entry.id   AF-A0A497R6U0-F1
#
_cell.length_a   1.000
_cell.length_b   1.000
_cell.length_c   1.000
_cell.angle_alpha   90.00
_cell.angle_beta   90.00
_cell.angle_gamma   90.00
#
_symmetry.space_group_name_H-M   'P 1'
#
loop_
_entity.id
_entity.type
_entity.pdbx_description
1 polymer ?
#
loop_
_entity_poly.entity_id
_entity_poly.type
_entity_poly.pdbx_seq_one_letter_code
_entity_poly.pdbx_strand_id
1 'polypeptide(L)'
;MLDYFTLEIDKIQPSQLYISKRKLKAVQKVFDPLDTDLGSFGVIPIKELNGEIIFVDGHTRALVAYLTGMETINVVWETDELDWEMYEICVQWCKEAGILSIADLESRIIPHDDYEILWYKRCKDAQQKLAEERKKQDKIKE
;
A
#
# COMPACT_ATOMS: atom_id res chain seq x y z
N MET A 1 -11.83 0.88 21.03
CA MET A 1 -10.70 1.77 20.75
C MET A 1 -9.87 1.00 19.74
N LEU A 2 -9.53 1.58 18.58
CA LEU A 2 -8.58 0.93 17.68
C LEU A 2 -7.22 1.00 18.37
N ASP A 3 -6.66 -0.15 18.74
CA ASP A 3 -5.31 -0.22 19.28
C ASP A 3 -4.33 -0.03 18.12
N TYR A 4 -3.74 1.16 18.06
CA TYR A 4 -2.68 1.50 17.12
C TYR A 4 -1.35 1.57 17.86
N PHE A 5 -0.27 1.41 17.11
CA PHE A 5 1.09 1.49 17.62
C PHE A 5 1.99 2.14 16.59
N THR A 6 3.22 2.46 16.98
CA THR A 6 4.20 3.09 16.09
C THR A 6 5.14 2.04 15.51
N LEU A 7 5.44 2.15 14.22
CA LEU A 7 6.38 1.27 13.51
C LEU A 7 7.30 2.09 12.61
N GLU A 8 8.54 1.64 12.44
CA GLU A 8 9.50 2.24 11.50
C GLU A 8 8.97 2.09 10.06
N ILE A 9 8.96 3.20 9.33
CA ILE A 9 8.28 3.30 8.05
C ILE A 9 8.96 2.48 6.94
N ASP A 10 10.26 2.27 7.05
CA ASP A 10 11.09 1.51 6.13
C ASP A 10 11.02 -0.01 6.36
N LYS A 11 10.49 -0.45 7.51
CA LYS A 11 10.27 -1.86 7.85
C LYS A 11 8.97 -2.44 7.30
N ILE A 12 8.19 -1.65 6.58
CA ILE A 12 6.88 -2.06 6.04
C ILE A 12 6.98 -2.18 4.53
N GLN A 13 6.73 -3.38 4.00
CA GLN A 13 6.82 -3.68 2.58
C GLN A 13 5.66 -3.04 1.81
N PRO A 14 5.94 -2.27 0.74
CA PRO A 14 4.90 -1.78 -0.16
C PRO A 14 4.19 -2.89 -0.93
N SER A 15 2.92 -2.64 -1.20
CA SER A 15 2.02 -3.46 -2.01
C SER A 15 1.45 -2.65 -3.19
N GLN A 16 2.06 -1.49 -3.50
CA GLN A 16 1.65 -0.60 -4.58
C GLN A 16 2.86 -0.15 -5.39
N LEU A 17 2.79 -0.25 -6.72
CA LEU A 17 3.92 0.02 -7.62
C LEU A 17 4.20 1.50 -7.88
N TYR A 18 3.19 2.36 -7.76
CA TYR A 18 3.27 3.75 -8.22
C TYR A 18 2.55 4.69 -7.26
N ILE A 19 2.87 5.98 -7.31
CA ILE A 19 2.15 7.02 -6.58
C ILE A 19 1.57 8.03 -7.56
N SER A 20 0.27 8.28 -7.46
CA SER A 20 -0.35 9.37 -8.23
C SER A 20 0.15 10.72 -7.71
N LYS A 21 0.77 11.52 -8.59
CA LYS A 21 1.17 12.90 -8.30
C LYS A 21 0.01 13.77 -7.82
N ARG A 22 -1.20 13.52 -8.31
CA ARG A 22 -2.42 14.22 -7.88
C ARG A 22 -2.78 13.86 -6.44
N LYS A 23 -2.76 12.57 -6.09
CA LYS A 23 -3.01 12.10 -4.71
C LYS A 23 -1.95 12.62 -3.76
N LEU A 24 -0.68 12.54 -4.15
CA LEU A 24 0.45 13.04 -3.35
C LEU A 24 0.28 14.52 -2.99
N LYS A 25 0.01 15.37 -4.00
CA LYS A 25 -0.25 16.81 -3.77
C LYS A 25 -1.45 17.06 -2.86
N ALA A 26 -2.49 16.24 -2.93
CA ALA A 26 -3.65 16.39 -2.07
C ALA A 26 -3.31 16.10 -0.61
N VAL A 27 -2.55 15.02 -0.36
CA VAL A 27 -2.06 14.69 0.99
C VAL A 27 -1.11 15.76 1.51
N GLN A 28 -0.13 16.20 0.70
CA GLN A 28 0.84 17.24 1.10
C GLN A 28 0.19 18.58 1.49
N LYS A 29 -1.00 18.90 0.98
CA LYS A 29 -1.70 20.16 1.32
C LYS A 29 -2.30 20.16 2.72
N VAL A 30 -2.63 19.00 3.25
CA VAL A 30 -3.30 18.84 4.53
C VAL A 30 -2.41 18.21 5.59
N PHE A 31 -1.26 17.67 5.17
CA PHE A 31 -0.28 17.06 6.04
C PHE A 31 0.45 18.12 6.86
N ASP A 32 0.41 17.97 8.18
CA ASP A 32 1.16 18.77 9.14
C ASP A 32 2.14 17.86 9.91
N PRO A 33 3.46 18.00 9.72
CA PRO A 33 4.45 17.20 10.43
C PRO A 33 4.54 17.51 11.93
N LEU A 34 3.96 18.63 12.39
CA LEU A 34 3.92 19.01 13.82
C LEU A 34 2.65 18.51 14.53
N ASP A 35 1.74 17.87 13.79
CA ASP A 35 0.54 17.27 14.34
C ASP A 35 0.90 15.97 15.08
N THR A 36 1.03 16.07 16.41
CA THR A 36 1.47 14.98 17.27
C THR A 36 0.36 14.01 17.67
N ASP A 37 -0.91 14.30 17.34
CA ASP A 37 -2.04 13.41 17.57
C ASP A 37 -2.29 12.50 16.35
N LEU A 38 -3.28 11.59 16.43
CA LEU A 38 -3.72 10.79 15.27
C LEU A 38 -4.05 11.64 14.03
N GLY A 39 -4.33 12.95 14.20
CA GLY A 39 -4.01 14.02 13.27
C GLY A 39 -4.44 13.90 11.80
N SER A 40 -3.92 14.81 10.98
CA SER A 40 -4.07 14.82 9.51
C SER A 40 -3.47 13.59 8.81
N PHE A 41 -2.54 12.90 9.47
CA PHE A 41 -1.88 11.71 8.96
C PHE A 41 -2.69 10.42 9.16
N GLY A 42 -3.45 10.31 10.25
CA GLY A 42 -4.24 9.12 10.59
C GLY A 42 -3.39 7.90 10.96
N VAL A 43 -4.07 6.76 11.14
CA VAL A 43 -3.42 5.44 11.21
C VAL A 43 -3.29 4.82 9.82
N ILE A 44 -2.24 4.04 9.61
CA ILE A 44 -2.02 3.29 8.37
C ILE A 44 -2.30 1.80 8.62
N PRO A 45 -3.22 1.18 7.86
CA PRO A 45 -3.52 -0.23 8.02
C PRO A 45 -2.37 -1.10 7.47
N ILE A 46 -1.95 -2.07 8.26
CA ILE A 46 -0.90 -3.03 7.95
C ILE A 46 -1.37 -4.47 8.16
N LYS A 47 -0.72 -5.42 7.50
CA LYS A 47 -1.02 -6.85 7.66
C LYS A 47 0.29 -7.64 7.69
N GLU A 48 0.34 -8.68 8.52
CA GLU A 48 1.37 -9.70 8.39
C GLU A 48 0.95 -10.69 7.29
N LEU A 49 1.76 -10.79 6.24
CA LEU A 49 1.53 -11.65 5.10
C LEU A 49 2.84 -12.39 4.79
N ASN A 50 2.81 -13.72 4.84
CA ASN A 50 3.98 -14.58 4.60
C ASN A 50 5.22 -14.22 5.45
N GLY A 51 5.01 -13.82 6.70
CA GLY A 51 6.07 -13.48 7.65
C GLY A 51 6.64 -12.07 7.49
N GLU A 52 6.05 -11.22 6.65
CA GLU A 52 6.44 -9.83 6.46
C GLU A 52 5.27 -8.89 6.77
N ILE A 53 5.58 -7.69 7.29
CA ILE A 53 4.58 -6.64 7.50
C ILE A 53 4.45 -5.84 6.21
N ILE A 54 3.24 -5.77 5.68
CA ILE A 54 2.91 -5.05 4.44
C ILE A 54 1.97 -3.88 4.70
N PHE A 55 2.04 -2.87 3.85
CA PHE A 55 1.00 -1.86 3.75
C PHE A 55 -0.26 -2.47 3.11
N VAL A 56 -1.42 -2.30 3.74
CA VAL A 56 -2.72 -2.65 3.11
C VAL A 56 -3.22 -1.45 2.29
N ASP A 57 -3.13 -0.25 2.85
CA ASP A 57 -3.41 1.02 2.20
C ASP A 57 -2.49 2.11 2.78
N GLY A 58 -2.61 3.35 2.31
CA GLY A 58 -1.94 4.49 2.91
C GLY A 58 -0.56 4.79 2.34
N HIS A 59 -0.11 4.13 1.26
CA HIS A 59 1.23 4.35 0.67
C HIS A 59 1.50 5.82 0.30
N THR A 60 0.47 6.57 -0.13
CA THR A 60 0.64 8.01 -0.41
C THR A 60 0.88 8.82 0.86
N ARG A 61 0.21 8.47 1.98
CA ARG A 61 0.45 9.11 3.28
C ARG A 61 1.83 8.73 3.79
N ALA A 62 2.16 7.45 3.80
CA ALA A 62 3.49 6.96 4.18
C ALA A 62 4.61 7.64 3.40
N LEU A 63 4.48 7.78 2.07
CA LEU A 63 5.49 8.47 1.28
C LEU A 63 5.63 9.96 1.66
N VAL A 64 4.52 10.66 1.96
CA VAL A 64 4.61 12.05 2.45
C VAL A 64 5.35 12.11 3.79
N ALA A 65 5.02 11.24 4.74
CA ALA A 65 5.73 11.15 6.02
C ALA A 65 7.24 10.94 5.82
N TYR A 66 7.61 9.96 4.99
CA TYR A 66 9.00 9.70 4.61
C TYR A 66 9.69 10.95 4.04
N LEU A 67 9.06 11.62 3.06
CA LEU A 67 9.62 12.81 2.41
C LEU A 67 9.74 14.02 3.37
N THR A 68 9.04 14.00 4.50
CA THR A 68 9.15 15.02 5.55
C THR A 68 10.13 14.66 6.65
N GLY A 69 10.83 13.54 6.53
CA GLY A 69 11.86 13.09 7.48
C GLY A 69 11.31 12.29 8.66
N MET A 70 10.06 11.83 8.62
CA MET A 70 9.53 10.94 9.64
C MET A 70 10.13 9.53 9.49
N GLU A 71 10.68 9.01 10.57
CA GLU A 71 11.23 7.65 10.63
C GLU A 71 10.16 6.60 10.99
N THR A 72 9.09 7.03 11.68
CA THR A 72 8.05 6.14 12.18
C THR A 72 6.65 6.67 11.88
N ILE A 73 5.69 5.76 11.84
CA ILE A 73 4.28 6.05 11.54
C ILE A 73 3.34 5.28 12.48
N ASN A 74 2.15 5.84 12.72
CA ASN A 74 1.09 5.15 13.46
C ASN A 74 0.41 4.13 12.54
N VAL A 75 0.38 2.88 12.99
CA VAL A 75 -0.16 1.74 12.26
C VAL A 75 -1.20 0.99 13.07
N VAL A 76 -2.07 0.28 12.37
CA VAL A 76 -3.09 -0.60 12.95
C VAL A 76 -3.15 -1.89 12.16
N TRP A 77 -3.36 -3.02 12.84
CA TRP A 77 -3.55 -4.30 12.17
C TRP A 77 -4.87 -4.32 11.41
N GLU A 78 -4.81 -4.67 10.12
CA GLU A 78 -5.97 -4.91 9.29
C GLU A 78 -6.63 -6.25 9.68
N THR A 79 -7.90 -6.15 10.04
CA THR A 79 -8.71 -7.27 10.54
C THR A 79 -9.77 -7.72 9.54
N ASP A 80 -10.08 -6.91 8.53
CA ASP A 80 -11.07 -7.27 7.52
C ASP A 80 -10.55 -8.39 6.62
N GLU A 81 -11.44 -9.30 6.21
CA GLU A 81 -11.10 -10.35 5.25
C GLU A 81 -11.03 -9.76 3.83
N LEU A 82 -9.80 -9.58 3.35
CA LEU A 82 -9.50 -9.08 2.02
C LEU A 82 -8.99 -10.21 1.11
N ASP A 83 -8.84 -9.92 -0.18
CA ASP A 83 -8.23 -10.86 -1.12
C ASP A 83 -6.71 -10.93 -0.90
N TRP A 84 -6.28 -11.73 0.09
CA TRP A 84 -4.87 -11.82 0.49
C TRP A 84 -3.96 -12.36 -0.62
N GLU A 85 -4.45 -13.25 -1.47
CA GLU A 85 -3.70 -13.74 -2.64
C GLU A 85 -3.45 -12.59 -3.65
N MET A 86 -4.40 -11.66 -3.81
CA MET A 86 -4.14 -10.44 -4.59
C MET A 86 -3.07 -9.56 -3.94
N TYR A 87 -3.05 -9.44 -2.61
CA TYR A 87 -1.97 -8.72 -1.92
C TYR A 87 -0.60 -9.39 -2.09
N GLU A 88 -0.53 -10.72 -2.08
CA GLU A 88 0.71 -11.46 -2.37
C GLU A 88 1.23 -11.13 -3.77
N ILE A 89 0.35 -11.12 -4.78
CA ILE A 89 0.69 -10.73 -6.15
C ILE A 89 1.22 -9.29 -6.21
N CYS A 90 0.54 -8.36 -5.52
CA CYS A 90 0.94 -6.96 -5.46
C CYS A 90 2.32 -6.77 -4.80
N VAL A 91 2.59 -7.46 -3.68
CA VAL A 91 3.87 -7.44 -2.98
C VAL A 91 4.97 -8.05 -3.86
N GLN A 92 4.68 -9.16 -4.53
CA GLN A 92 5.63 -9.79 -5.44
C GLN A 92 6.02 -8.87 -6.59
N TRP A 93 5.06 -8.15 -7.20
CA TRP A 93 5.38 -7.13 -8.21
C TRP A 93 6.26 -6.01 -7.65
N CYS A 94 6.03 -5.58 -6.41
CA CYS A 94 6.88 -4.57 -5.77
C CYS A 94 8.31 -5.07 -5.64
N LYS A 95 8.51 -6.28 -5.11
CA LYS A 95 9.83 -6.91 -4.97
C LYS A 95 10.55 -7.09 -6.31
N GLU A 96 9.86 -7.58 -7.33
CA GLU A 96 10.41 -7.71 -8.69
C GLU A 96 10.81 -6.37 -9.30
N ALA A 97 10.08 -5.30 -8.96
CA ALA A 97 10.38 -3.94 -9.38
C ALA A 97 11.45 -3.25 -8.50
N GLY A 98 12.02 -3.94 -7.51
CA GLY A 98 12.99 -3.38 -6.57
C GLY A 98 12.40 -2.41 -5.55
N ILE A 99 11.10 -2.49 -5.29
CA ILE A 99 10.39 -1.69 -4.29
C ILE A 99 10.34 -2.50 -3.00
N LEU A 100 11.26 -2.22 -2.09
CA LEU A 100 11.43 -2.94 -0.83
C LEU A 100 11.02 -2.11 0.39
N SER A 101 10.93 -0.79 0.22
CA SER A 101 10.55 0.17 1.25
C SER A 101 9.72 1.30 0.65
N ILE A 102 9.11 2.12 1.51
CA ILE A 102 8.37 3.30 1.05
C ILE A 102 9.23 4.29 0.27
N ALA A 103 10.53 4.37 0.57
CA ALA A 103 11.48 5.26 -0.08
C ALA A 103 11.59 4.99 -1.58
N ASP A 104 11.52 3.72 -1.99
CA ASP A 104 11.63 3.31 -3.39
C ASP A 104 10.49 3.86 -4.26
N LEU A 105 9.36 4.27 -3.64
CA LEU A 105 8.23 4.90 -4.33
C LEU A 105 8.47 6.37 -4.69
N GLU A 106 9.48 7.04 -4.13
CA GLU A 106 9.80 8.44 -4.47
C GLU A 106 10.10 8.58 -5.97
N SER A 107 10.85 7.62 -6.53
CA SER A 107 11.17 7.58 -7.97
C SER A 107 10.01 7.13 -8.86
N ARG A 108 8.86 6.75 -8.27
CA ARG A 108 7.71 6.13 -8.95
C ARG A 108 6.44 6.99 -8.85
N ILE A 109 6.62 8.30 -8.66
CA ILE A 109 5.54 9.30 -8.70
C ILE A 109 5.23 9.64 -10.15
N ILE A 110 4.00 9.34 -10.60
CA ILE A 110 3.58 9.47 -11.99
C ILE A 110 2.33 10.37 -12.15
N PRO A 111 2.05 10.90 -13.35
CA PRO A 111 0.77 11.56 -13.65
C PRO A 111 -0.42 10.68 -13.27
N HIS A 112 -1.56 11.32 -12.94
CA HIS A 112 -2.70 10.55 -12.46
C HIS A 112 -3.27 9.61 -13.53
N ASP A 113 -3.35 10.07 -14.77
CA ASP A 113 -3.88 9.29 -15.89
C ASP A 113 -3.02 8.04 -16.12
N ASP A 114 -1.69 8.17 -16.03
CA ASP A 114 -0.77 7.02 -16.08
C ASP A 114 -0.97 6.09 -14.89
N TYR A 115 -1.22 6.62 -13.69
CA TYR A 115 -1.49 5.81 -12.51
C TYR A 115 -2.79 5.01 -12.62
N GLU A 116 -3.84 5.57 -13.23
CA GLU A 116 -5.08 4.82 -13.48
C GLU A 116 -4.83 3.60 -14.39
N ILE A 117 -3.91 3.71 -15.35
CA ILE A 117 -3.58 2.62 -16.27
C ILE A 117 -2.57 1.64 -15.63
N LEU A 118 -1.42 2.16 -15.19
CA LEU A 118 -0.29 1.34 -14.72
C LEU A 118 -0.55 0.69 -13.37
N TRP A 119 -1.46 1.24 -12.56
CA TRP A 119 -1.85 0.68 -11.27
C TRP A 119 -3.29 0.18 -11.23
N TYR A 120 -4.29 1.05 -11.35
CA TYR A 120 -5.68 0.63 -11.15
C TYR A 120 -6.14 -0.42 -12.17
N LYS A 121 -5.88 -0.19 -13.46
CA LYS A 121 -6.22 -1.18 -14.49
C LYS A 121 -5.44 -2.48 -14.30
N ARG A 122 -4.14 -2.40 -13.96
CA ARG A 122 -3.31 -3.58 -13.68
C ARG A 122 -3.89 -4.43 -12.54
N CYS A 123 -4.26 -3.82 -11.42
CA CYS A 123 -4.87 -4.54 -10.29
C CYS A 123 -6.21 -5.15 -10.68
N LYS A 124 -7.05 -4.39 -11.40
CA LYS A 124 -8.35 -4.88 -11.87
C LYS A 124 -8.20 -6.10 -12.79
N ASP A 125 -7.28 -6.04 -13.75
CA ASP A 125 -7.05 -7.14 -14.69
C ASP A 125 -6.53 -8.40 -13.96
N ALA A 126 -5.64 -8.22 -12.97
CA ALA A 126 -5.14 -9.33 -12.16
C ALA A 126 -6.22 -9.96 -11.27
N GLN A 127 -7.06 -9.14 -10.62
CA GLN A 127 -8.20 -9.63 -9.83
C GLN A 127 -9.17 -10.44 -10.70
N GLN A 128 -9.46 -9.98 -11.91
CA GLN A 128 -10.31 -10.71 -12.86
C GLN A 128 -9.71 -12.06 -13.24
N LYS A 129 -8.43 -12.08 -13.61
CA LYS A 129 -7.71 -13.30 -13.97
C LYS A 129 -7.70 -14.30 -12.80
N LEU A 130 -7.42 -13.82 -11.60
CA LEU A 130 -7.38 -14.66 -10.39
C LEU A 130 -8.75 -15.27 -10.09
N ALA A 131 -9.82 -14.48 -10.20
CA ALA A 131 -11.18 -14.98 -10.05
C ALA A 131 -11.56 -16.03 -11.11
N GLU A 132 -11.09 -15.90 -12.35
CA GLU A 132 -11.28 -16.91 -13.39
C GLU A 132 -10.51 -18.20 -13.11
N GLU A 133 -9.29 -18.11 -12.59
CA GLU A 133 -8.46 -19.26 -12.22
C GLU A 133 -9.08 -20.04 -11.06
N ARG A 134 -9.55 -19.36 -10.01
CA ARG A 134 -10.28 -19.97 -8.89
C ARG A 134 -11.50 -20.75 -9.38
N LYS A 135 -12.33 -20.14 -10.23
CA LYS A 135 -13.50 -20.80 -10.84
C LYS A 135 -13.15 -22.06 -11.66
N LYS A 136 -11.99 -22.08 -12.32
CA LYS A 136 -11.55 -23.27 -13.08
C LYS A 136 -11.11 -24.38 -12.15
N GLN A 137 -10.40 -24.05 -11.07
CA GLN A 137 -9.95 -25.03 -10.08
C GLN A 137 -11.13 -25.70 -9.36
N ASP A 138 -12.18 -24.94 -9.03
CA ASP A 138 -13.36 -25.49 -8.38
C ASP A 138 -14.09 -26.51 -9.28
N LYS A 139 -14.23 -26.20 -10.58
CA LYS A 139 -14.82 -27.12 -11.56
C LYS A 139 -14.01 -28.39 -11.84
N ILE A 140 -12.72 -28.39 -11.53
CA ILE A 140 -11.84 -29.57 -11.68
C ILE A 140 -11.92 -30.47 -10.44
N LYS A 141 -12.33 -29.89 -9.29
CA LYS A 141 -12.48 -30.61 -8.02
C LYS A 141 -13.87 -31.24 -7.84
N GLU A 142 -14.84 -30.87 -8.68
CA GLU A 142 -16.18 -31.49 -8.81
C GLU A 142 -16.15 -32.68 -9.78
#